data_AF-A0A7V9BKV7-F1
#
_entry.id   AF-A0A7V9BKV7-F1
#
_cell.length_a   1.000
_cell.length_b   1.000
_cell.length_c   1.000
_cell.angle_alpha   90.00
_cell.angle_beta   90.00
_cell.angle_gamma   90.00
#
_symmetry.space_group_name_H-M   'P 1'
#
loop_
_entity.id
_entity.type
_entity.pdbx_description
1 polymer ?
#
loop_
_entity_poly.entity_id
_entity_poly.type
_entity_poly.pdbx_seq_one_letter_code
_entity_poly.pdbx_strand_id
1 'polypeptide(L)'
;MIAAFQALIVATLLASASQQDVAPIAPPDRAAIAQSAQPSSAAPPVVSQENGSIELPVSLERIQEALSRPPAIKPSTNRPVFRVEVFARKPTVEDILGPDYLRGPVPAGGMSHREFLNMVTPVEYRGMSIFTSKEALMVAATSLAMQWALMKAIDKLKDASNERAKDAARQEVIAAMNELEAARKKAGLPPK
;
A
#
# COMPACT_ATOMS: atom_id res chain seq x y z
N MET A 1 44.54 17.23 0.33
CA MET A 1 44.84 16.48 1.58
C MET A 1 43.69 16.74 2.55
N ILE A 2 42.88 15.84 3.11
CA ILE A 2 42.69 14.36 3.18
C ILE A 2 41.21 14.28 3.64
N ALA A 3 40.23 13.85 2.83
CA ALA A 3 39.73 12.48 2.64
C ALA A 3 39.19 11.77 3.90
N ALA A 4 37.86 11.51 3.92
CA ALA A 4 37.13 10.36 4.52
C ALA A 4 35.66 10.80 4.72
N PHE A 5 34.62 10.42 3.97
CA PHE A 5 34.26 9.18 3.26
C PHE A 5 34.36 7.92 4.13
N GLN A 6 33.30 7.71 4.92
CA GLN A 6 32.92 6.40 5.45
C GLN A 6 31.50 6.11 4.92
N ALA A 7 31.48 5.29 3.88
CA ALA A 7 30.32 4.49 3.48
C ALA A 7 30.13 3.35 4.50
N LEU A 8 29.28 2.37 4.17
CA LEU A 8 29.13 1.04 4.82
C LEU A 8 27.98 1.01 5.88
N ILE A 9 26.94 0.19 5.84
CA ILE A 9 26.57 -0.98 5.03
C ILE A 9 25.03 -1.08 5.04
N VAL A 10 24.44 -1.35 3.87
CA VAL A 10 23.08 -1.90 3.75
C VAL A 10 23.19 -3.40 3.94
N ALA A 11 22.53 -3.95 4.97
CA ALA A 11 22.41 -5.38 5.17
C ALA A 11 20.92 -5.77 5.16
N THR A 12 20.49 -6.23 3.99
CA THR A 12 19.34 -7.10 3.77
C THR A 12 19.50 -8.38 4.60
N LEU A 13 18.49 -8.74 5.39
CA LEU A 13 18.38 -10.08 5.94
C LEU A 13 17.00 -10.68 5.65
N LEU A 14 17.11 -11.85 5.04
CA LEU A 14 16.12 -12.74 4.48
C LEU A 14 15.09 -13.22 5.50
N ALA A 15 13.95 -13.60 4.91
CA ALA A 15 12.89 -14.41 5.48
C ALA A 15 13.41 -15.69 6.17
N SER A 16 12.84 -15.97 7.34
CA SER A 16 12.80 -17.30 7.95
C SER A 16 11.35 -17.58 8.33
N ALA A 17 10.64 -18.28 7.45
CA ALA A 17 9.35 -18.90 7.73
C ALA A 17 9.58 -20.41 7.91
N SER A 18 9.44 -20.87 9.15
CA SER A 18 9.48 -22.29 9.56
C SER A 18 8.96 -22.30 11.00
N GLN A 19 8.04 -23.12 11.46
CA GLN A 19 7.34 -24.29 10.92
C GLN A 19 6.25 -24.55 11.98
N GLN A 20 4.98 -24.65 11.59
CA GLN A 20 3.91 -25.02 12.52
C GLN A 20 3.72 -26.54 12.46
N ASP A 21 3.99 -27.20 13.59
CA ASP A 21 3.64 -28.59 13.86
C ASP A 21 2.12 -28.76 13.79
N VAL A 22 1.65 -29.68 12.94
CA VAL A 22 0.25 -30.13 12.92
C VAL A 22 0.24 -31.61 13.31
N ALA A 23 -0.37 -31.88 14.46
CA ALA A 23 -0.58 -33.22 15.00
C ALA A 23 -1.52 -34.07 14.12
N PRO A 24 -1.32 -35.40 14.03
CA PRO A 24 -2.22 -36.27 13.28
C PRO A 24 -3.48 -36.62 14.08
N ILE A 25 -4.64 -36.40 13.46
CA ILE A 25 -5.96 -36.84 13.95
C ILE A 25 -6.18 -38.29 13.50
N ALA A 26 -6.40 -39.18 14.47
CA ALA A 26 -6.77 -40.58 14.25
C ALA A 26 -8.30 -40.74 14.04
N PRO A 27 -8.77 -41.60 13.11
CA PRO A 27 -10.15 -42.06 13.07
C PRO A 27 -10.33 -43.44 13.77
N PRO A 28 -11.43 -43.68 14.51
CA PRO A 28 -11.76 -45.01 15.02
C PRO A 28 -12.58 -45.86 14.03
N ASP A 29 -12.22 -47.14 14.00
CA ASP A 29 -13.02 -48.35 13.83
C ASP A 29 -14.03 -48.49 12.67
N ARG A 30 -13.71 -49.43 11.77
CA ARG A 30 -14.69 -50.40 11.27
C ARG A 30 -14.12 -51.82 11.30
N ALA A 31 -14.78 -52.64 12.10
CA ALA A 31 -14.53 -54.05 12.32
C ALA A 31 -14.95 -54.96 11.14
N ALA A 32 -14.35 -56.17 11.16
CA ALA A 32 -14.66 -57.39 10.40
C ALA A 32 -14.29 -57.32 8.90
N ILE A 33 -13.63 -58.32 8.30
CA ILE A 33 -14.06 -59.73 8.18
C ILE A 33 -12.85 -60.64 7.81
N ALA A 34 -12.86 -61.86 8.37
CA ALA A 34 -12.30 -63.14 7.91
C ALA A 34 -10.79 -63.34 7.73
N GLN A 35 -10.25 -64.21 8.60
CA GLN A 35 -9.02 -64.96 8.44
C GLN A 35 -9.34 -66.45 8.59
N SER A 36 -9.18 -67.26 7.54
CA SER A 36 -8.77 -68.67 7.59
C SER A 36 -8.88 -69.35 6.22
N ALA A 37 -7.73 -69.68 5.62
CA ALA A 37 -7.40 -70.98 5.02
C ALA A 37 -6.06 -70.91 4.27
N GLN A 38 -5.16 -71.83 4.62
CA GLN A 38 -3.86 -72.14 4.00
C GLN A 38 -3.94 -73.64 3.58
N PRO A 39 -2.95 -74.28 2.93
CA PRO A 39 -2.19 -74.02 1.69
C PRO A 39 -2.40 -75.18 0.66
N SER A 40 -1.86 -75.08 -0.56
CA SER A 40 -1.05 -76.16 -1.19
C SER A 40 -0.43 -75.76 -2.53
N SER A 41 0.81 -76.23 -2.69
CA SER A 41 1.79 -75.99 -3.75
C SER A 41 1.43 -76.58 -5.12
N ALA A 42 1.88 -75.96 -6.22
CA ALA A 42 2.76 -76.57 -7.25
C ALA A 42 2.92 -75.72 -8.52
N ALA A 43 4.14 -75.79 -9.06
CA ALA A 43 4.63 -75.45 -10.41
C ALA A 43 4.81 -73.95 -10.79
N PRO A 44 6.01 -73.55 -11.25
CA PRO A 44 6.24 -72.22 -11.80
C PRO A 44 5.93 -72.19 -13.32
N PRO A 45 5.16 -71.21 -13.80
CA PRO A 45 5.22 -70.82 -15.20
C PRO A 45 5.86 -69.44 -15.33
N VAL A 46 6.99 -69.45 -16.04
CA VAL A 46 7.42 -68.47 -17.06
C VAL A 46 7.24 -66.97 -16.77
N VAL A 47 8.40 -66.30 -16.68
CA VAL A 47 8.56 -64.85 -16.74
C VAL A 47 8.15 -64.38 -18.14
N SER A 48 6.94 -63.86 -18.29
CA SER A 48 6.58 -63.04 -19.44
C SER A 48 6.98 -61.60 -19.14
N GLN A 49 7.96 -61.09 -19.90
CA GLN A 49 8.28 -59.67 -19.97
C GLN A 49 7.07 -58.93 -20.55
N GLU A 50 6.18 -58.48 -19.68
CA GLU A 50 5.10 -57.59 -20.05
C GLU A 50 5.63 -56.15 -19.91
N ASN A 51 5.86 -55.51 -21.04
CA ASN A 51 6.17 -54.08 -21.10
C ASN A 51 5.07 -53.35 -20.31
N GLY A 52 5.44 -52.81 -19.15
CA GLY A 52 4.53 -52.20 -18.20
C GLY A 52 3.79 -51.01 -18.80
N SER A 53 2.64 -51.28 -19.43
CA SER A 53 1.61 -50.28 -19.63
C SER A 53 0.94 -50.08 -18.27
N ILE A 54 1.41 -49.06 -17.55
CA ILE A 54 0.70 -48.54 -16.39
C ILE A 54 -0.70 -48.16 -16.87
N GLU A 55 -1.70 -48.94 -16.48
CA GLU A 55 -3.10 -48.71 -16.83
C GLU A 55 -3.60 -47.50 -16.04
N LEU A 56 -3.27 -46.31 -16.55
CA LEU A 56 -3.74 -45.06 -16.01
C LEU A 56 -5.23 -44.93 -16.36
N PRO A 57 -6.09 -44.48 -15.43
CA PRO A 57 -7.52 -44.26 -15.70
C PRO A 57 -7.78 -43.10 -16.69
N VAL A 58 -6.73 -42.57 -17.31
CA VAL A 58 -6.75 -41.46 -18.27
C VAL A 58 -6.04 -41.90 -19.55
N SER A 59 -6.66 -41.61 -20.70
CA SER A 59 -6.07 -41.88 -22.02
C SER A 59 -4.98 -40.85 -22.32
N LEU A 60 -3.72 -41.29 -22.33
CA LEU A 60 -2.58 -40.42 -22.62
C LEU A 60 -2.65 -39.87 -24.04
N GLU A 61 -3.15 -40.65 -25.00
CA GLU A 61 -3.35 -40.23 -26.39
C GLU A 61 -4.33 -39.06 -26.49
N ARG A 62 -5.42 -39.10 -25.72
CA ARG A 62 -6.44 -38.03 -25.72
C ARG A 62 -5.88 -36.73 -25.13
N ILE A 63 -5.03 -36.83 -24.11
CA ILE A 63 -4.36 -35.68 -23.50
C ILE A 63 -3.33 -35.08 -24.47
N GLN A 64 -2.51 -35.92 -25.11
CA GLN A 64 -1.55 -35.48 -26.12
C GLN A 64 -2.24 -34.80 -27.31
N GLU A 65 -3.36 -35.37 -27.79
CA GLU A 65 -4.16 -34.77 -28.85
C GLU A 65 -4.72 -33.40 -28.41
N ALA A 66 -5.27 -33.30 -27.20
CA ALA A 66 -5.79 -32.03 -26.68
C ALA A 66 -4.72 -30.95 -26.51
N LEU A 67 -3.51 -31.32 -26.09
CA LEU A 67 -2.36 -30.41 -25.95
C LEU A 67 -1.78 -29.97 -27.29
N SER A 68 -1.86 -30.81 -28.33
CA SER A 68 -1.40 -30.48 -29.68
C SER A 68 -2.29 -29.46 -30.38
N ARG A 69 -3.53 -29.25 -29.91
CA ARG A 69 -4.45 -28.28 -30.49
C ARG A 69 -3.96 -26.87 -30.16
N PRO A 70 -3.83 -25.97 -31.16
CA PRO A 70 -3.39 -24.61 -30.92
C PRO A 70 -4.39 -23.91 -29.97
N PRO A 71 -3.90 -23.16 -28.96
CA PRO A 71 -4.79 -22.48 -28.03
C PRO A 71 -5.67 -21.50 -28.79
N ALA A 72 -6.98 -21.55 -28.54
CA ALA A 72 -7.97 -20.69 -29.21
C ALA A 72 -7.72 -19.19 -28.95
N ILE A 73 -7.01 -18.85 -27.89
CA ILE A 73 -6.70 -17.48 -27.49
C ILE A 73 -5.17 -17.29 -27.54
N LYS A 74 -4.71 -16.46 -28.48
CA LYS A 74 -3.31 -16.02 -28.57
C LYS A 74 -3.15 -14.68 -27.85
N PRO A 75 -2.49 -14.61 -26.67
CA PRO A 75 -2.42 -13.38 -25.87
C PRO A 75 -1.58 -12.27 -26.53
N SER A 76 -0.80 -12.59 -27.57
CA SER A 76 0.11 -11.66 -28.24
C SER A 76 -0.52 -10.88 -29.40
N THR A 77 -1.51 -11.43 -30.10
CA THR A 77 -2.06 -10.84 -31.34
C THR A 77 -3.40 -10.15 -31.13
N ASN A 78 -4.15 -10.54 -30.10
CA ASN A 78 -5.49 -10.01 -29.84
C ASN A 78 -5.60 -9.84 -28.32
N ARG A 79 -5.41 -8.61 -27.81
CA ARG A 79 -5.61 -8.33 -26.38
C ARG A 79 -7.12 -8.32 -26.13
N PRO A 80 -7.71 -9.34 -25.49
CA PRO A 80 -9.12 -9.31 -25.19
C PRO A 80 -9.41 -8.14 -24.26
N VAL A 81 -10.24 -7.21 -24.72
CA VAL A 81 -10.72 -6.09 -23.89
C VAL A 81 -11.98 -6.57 -23.18
N PHE A 82 -11.84 -6.97 -21.93
CA PHE A 82 -12.98 -7.28 -21.07
C PHE A 82 -13.57 -5.96 -20.56
N ARG A 83 -14.85 -5.72 -20.86
CA ARG A 83 -15.61 -4.61 -20.30
C ARG A 83 -16.40 -5.15 -19.11
N VAL A 84 -16.17 -4.58 -17.94
CA VAL A 84 -16.92 -4.91 -16.72
C VAL A 84 -17.90 -3.78 -16.46
N GLU A 85 -19.18 -4.11 -16.39
CA GLU A 85 -20.23 -3.22 -15.92
C GLU A 85 -20.60 -3.62 -14.50
N VAL A 86 -20.44 -2.69 -13.56
CA VAL A 86 -20.81 -2.90 -12.15
C VAL A 86 -22.20 -2.32 -11.93
N PHE A 87 -23.21 -3.18 -11.90
CA PHE A 87 -24.57 -2.83 -11.51
C PHE A 87 -24.70 -2.80 -9.99
N ALA A 88 -24.06 -1.83 -9.35
CA ALA A 88 -24.21 -1.61 -7.92
C ALA A 88 -24.34 -0.11 -7.62
N ARG A 89 -25.20 0.22 -6.66
CA ARG A 89 -25.22 1.56 -6.07
C ARG A 89 -23.85 1.80 -5.43
N LYS A 90 -23.23 2.96 -5.71
CA LYS A 90 -21.97 3.36 -5.06
C LYS A 90 -22.21 3.34 -3.53
N PRO A 91 -21.52 2.48 -2.77
CA PRO A 91 -21.70 2.45 -1.32
C PRO A 91 -21.25 3.80 -0.76
N THR A 92 -22.08 4.40 0.09
CA THR A 92 -21.66 5.58 0.86
C THR A 92 -20.88 5.16 2.09
N VAL A 93 -20.21 6.12 2.74
CA VAL A 93 -19.45 5.84 3.97
C VAL A 93 -20.38 5.29 5.06
N GLU A 94 -21.61 5.78 5.10
CA GLU A 94 -22.68 5.37 6.01
C GLU A 94 -23.19 3.96 5.71
N ASP A 95 -23.22 3.53 4.44
CA ASP A 95 -23.59 2.16 4.06
C ASP A 95 -22.54 1.14 4.55
N ILE A 96 -21.27 1.56 4.70
CA ILE A 96 -20.16 0.70 5.12
C ILE A 96 -19.95 0.73 6.63
N LEU A 97 -19.95 1.93 7.23
CA LEU A 97 -19.60 2.16 8.63
C LEU A 97 -20.82 2.34 9.54
N GLY A 98 -22.03 2.37 8.98
CA GLY A 98 -23.27 2.67 9.69
C GLY A 98 -23.54 4.17 9.82
N PRO A 99 -24.78 4.55 10.18
CA PRO A 99 -25.20 5.95 10.28
C PRO A 99 -24.48 6.73 11.39
N ASP A 100 -23.94 6.02 12.37
CA ASP A 100 -23.35 6.56 13.59
C ASP A 100 -21.83 6.40 13.63
N TYR A 101 -21.16 6.30 12.48
CA TYR A 101 -19.69 6.11 12.41
C TYR A 101 -18.88 7.23 13.09
N LEU A 102 -19.49 8.42 13.27
CA LEU A 102 -18.91 9.55 14.00
C LEU A 102 -19.16 9.48 15.52
N ARG A 103 -20.07 8.62 15.99
CA ARG A 103 -20.40 8.46 17.41
C ARG A 103 -19.44 7.50 18.09
N GLY A 104 -18.29 8.03 18.51
CA GLY A 104 -17.47 7.47 19.60
C GLY A 104 -17.12 5.98 19.47
N PRO A 105 -16.67 5.34 20.56
CA PRO A 105 -16.37 3.91 20.54
C PRO A 105 -17.64 3.08 20.31
N VAL A 106 -17.52 2.04 19.48
CA VAL A 106 -18.61 1.14 19.08
C VAL A 106 -19.38 0.65 20.32
N PRO A 107 -20.71 0.86 20.40
CA PRO A 107 -21.49 0.34 21.51
C PRO A 107 -21.43 -1.20 21.50
N ALA A 108 -21.08 -1.78 22.65
CA ALA A 108 -20.98 -3.23 22.89
C ALA A 108 -19.70 -3.97 22.41
N GLY A 109 -18.51 -3.44 22.72
CA GLY A 109 -17.40 -4.32 23.12
C GLY A 109 -16.30 -4.62 22.09
N GLY A 110 -16.15 -3.78 21.06
CA GLY A 110 -14.94 -3.81 20.25
C GLY A 110 -13.76 -3.19 21.01
N MET A 111 -12.60 -3.86 20.98
CA MET A 111 -11.35 -3.29 21.48
C MET A 111 -11.04 -1.98 20.76
N SER A 112 -10.82 -0.89 21.51
CA SER A 112 -10.45 0.38 20.87
C SER A 112 -9.06 0.27 20.24
N HIS A 113 -8.77 1.05 19.19
CA HIS A 113 -7.43 1.05 18.58
C HIS A 113 -6.31 1.31 19.61
N ARG A 114 -6.58 2.16 20.60
CA ARG A 114 -5.64 2.44 21.70
C ARG A 114 -5.44 1.24 22.62
N GLU A 115 -6.48 0.49 22.88
CA GLU A 115 -6.44 -0.73 23.67
C GLU A 115 -5.71 -1.86 22.91
N PHE A 116 -5.93 -1.95 21.60
CA PHE A 116 -5.16 -2.84 20.72
C PHE A 116 -3.68 -2.51 20.75
N LEU A 117 -3.32 -1.24 20.56
CA LEU A 117 -1.92 -0.80 20.66
C LEU A 117 -1.34 -1.05 22.05
N ASN A 118 -2.13 -0.91 23.12
CA ASN A 118 -1.66 -1.28 24.46
C ASN A 118 -1.42 -2.79 24.60
N MET A 119 -2.18 -3.64 23.90
CA MET A 119 -2.00 -5.09 23.94
C MET A 119 -0.78 -5.54 23.11
N VAL A 120 -0.60 -5.00 21.90
CA VAL A 120 0.43 -5.47 20.96
C VAL A 120 1.76 -4.72 21.06
N THR A 121 1.74 -3.48 21.53
CA THR A 121 2.93 -2.63 21.62
C THR A 121 3.49 -2.70 23.05
N PRO A 122 4.73 -3.19 23.24
CA PRO A 122 5.43 -3.12 24.52
C PRO A 122 5.47 -1.69 25.05
N VAL A 123 5.49 -1.54 26.38
CA VAL A 123 5.32 -0.24 27.05
C VAL A 123 6.35 0.79 26.56
N GLU A 124 7.54 0.34 26.20
CA GLU A 124 8.67 1.13 25.72
C GLU A 124 8.45 1.76 24.33
N TYR A 125 7.52 1.22 23.54
CA TYR A 125 7.23 1.67 22.17
C TYR A 125 5.85 2.31 22.00
N ARG A 126 5.06 2.39 23.08
CA ARG A 126 3.82 3.18 23.07
C ARG A 126 4.25 4.64 22.99
N GLY A 127 4.03 5.31 21.86
CA GLY A 127 4.62 6.60 21.47
C GLY A 127 4.49 7.81 22.43
N MET A 128 3.99 7.62 23.64
CA MET A 128 3.95 8.57 24.75
C MET A 128 4.83 8.17 25.96
N SER A 129 5.52 7.02 25.95
CA SER A 129 6.37 6.57 27.06
C SER A 129 7.83 7.00 26.94
N ILE A 130 8.27 7.43 25.76
CA ILE A 130 9.67 7.85 25.51
C ILE A 130 9.91 9.29 25.99
N PHE A 131 8.87 10.10 26.16
CA PHE A 131 9.03 11.44 26.71
C PHE A 131 8.71 11.42 28.20
N THR A 132 9.73 11.39 29.04
CA THR A 132 9.58 11.91 30.39
C THR A 132 9.01 13.33 30.28
N SER A 133 8.03 13.71 31.11
CA SER A 133 7.22 14.93 30.91
C SER A 133 8.02 16.23 30.71
N LYS A 134 9.29 16.26 31.10
CA LYS A 134 10.22 17.39 30.90
C LYS A 134 10.74 17.47 29.46
N GLU A 135 11.06 16.35 28.84
CA GLU A 135 11.54 16.30 27.45
C GLU A 135 10.41 16.62 26.48
N ALA A 136 9.18 16.16 26.75
CA ALA A 136 7.99 16.55 25.99
C ALA A 136 7.77 18.06 26.01
N LEU A 137 7.93 18.71 27.17
CA LEU A 137 7.77 20.16 27.29
C LEU A 137 8.84 20.93 26.52
N MET A 138 10.08 20.44 26.52
CA MET A 138 11.17 21.08 25.77
C MET A 138 11.01 20.91 24.25
N VAL A 139 10.57 19.74 23.80
CA VAL A 139 10.25 19.50 22.39
C VAL A 139 9.08 20.38 21.96
N ALA A 140 8.03 20.47 22.79
CA ALA A 140 6.89 21.35 22.54
C ALA A 140 7.31 22.82 22.45
N ALA A 141 8.11 23.31 23.40
CA ALA A 141 8.63 24.68 23.38
C ALA A 141 9.48 24.95 22.12
N THR A 142 10.32 24.00 21.73
CA THR A 142 11.16 24.13 20.52
C THR A 142 10.29 24.17 19.26
N SER A 143 9.26 23.33 19.17
CA SER A 143 8.33 23.34 18.03
C SER A 143 7.55 24.66 17.93
N LEU A 144 7.13 25.21 19.06
CA LEU A 144 6.43 26.49 19.11
C LEU A 144 7.34 27.64 18.67
N ALA A 145 8.60 27.62 19.13
CA ALA A 145 9.61 28.61 18.75
C ALA A 145 9.92 28.54 17.23
N MET A 146 10.04 27.34 16.68
CA MET A 146 10.21 27.17 15.22
C MET A 146 9.00 27.67 14.45
N GLN A 147 7.79 27.38 14.90
CA GLN A 147 6.57 27.85 14.23
C GLN A 147 6.47 29.38 14.24
N TRP A 148 6.81 30.01 15.37
CA TRP A 148 6.86 31.47 15.46
C TRP A 148 7.93 32.07 14.53
N ALA A 149 9.12 31.47 14.49
CA ALA A 149 10.19 31.90 13.60
C ALA A 149 9.80 31.78 12.11
N LEU A 150 9.10 30.70 11.75
CA LEU A 150 8.61 30.47 10.40
C LEU A 150 7.55 31.50 10.00
N MET A 151 6.58 31.77 10.88
CA MET A 151 5.57 32.82 10.64
C MET A 151 6.24 34.18 10.40
N LYS A 152 7.20 34.55 11.25
CA LYS A 152 7.94 35.81 11.11
C LYS A 152 8.76 35.89 9.81
N ALA A 153 9.30 34.78 9.33
CA ALA A 153 10.01 34.71 8.06
C ALA A 153 9.05 34.89 6.86
N ILE A 154 7.86 34.27 6.92
CA ILE A 154 6.82 34.41 5.89
C ILE A 154 6.31 35.85 5.84
N ASP A 155 6.05 36.47 6.99
CA ASP A 155 5.56 37.86 7.05
C ASP A 155 6.59 38.84 6.46
N LYS A 156 7.88 38.68 6.80
CA LYS A 156 8.96 39.47 6.17
C LYS A 156 9.02 39.32 4.66
N LEU A 157 8.79 38.11 4.14
CA LEU A 157 8.78 37.86 2.70
C LEU A 157 7.57 38.54 2.02
N LYS A 158 6.39 38.46 2.65
CA LYS A 158 5.18 39.14 2.18
C LYS A 158 5.33 40.65 2.19
N ASP A 159 5.89 41.22 3.25
CA ASP A 159 6.15 42.66 3.35
C ASP A 159 7.11 43.14 2.26
N ALA A 160 8.18 42.40 1.99
CA ALA A 160 9.11 42.70 0.91
C ALA A 160 8.44 42.61 -0.48
N SER A 161 7.53 41.67 -0.68
CA SER A 161 6.76 41.55 -1.93
C SER A 161 5.74 42.69 -2.09
N ASN A 162 5.08 43.08 -0.99
CA ASN A 162 4.11 44.17 -0.99
C ASN A 162 4.78 45.52 -1.31
N GLU A 163 6.01 45.75 -0.84
CA GLU A 163 6.73 46.97 -1.17
C GLU A 163 7.07 47.05 -2.68
N ARG A 164 7.51 45.94 -3.28
CA ARG A 164 7.70 45.86 -4.74
C ARG A 164 6.41 46.10 -5.51
N ALA A 165 5.29 45.57 -5.02
CA ALA A 165 3.99 45.78 -5.65
C ALA A 165 3.55 47.26 -5.58
N LYS A 166 3.80 47.95 -4.45
CA LYS A 166 3.55 49.39 -4.33
C LYS A 166 4.44 50.20 -5.27
N ASP A 167 5.71 49.83 -5.40
CA ASP A 167 6.63 50.54 -6.29
C ASP A 167 6.26 50.35 -7.77
N ALA A 168 5.84 49.14 -8.17
CA ALA A 168 5.30 48.90 -9.49
C ALA A 168 4.04 49.75 -9.76
N ALA A 169 3.10 49.79 -8.81
CA ALA A 169 1.90 50.62 -8.93
C ALA A 169 2.23 52.13 -9.03
N ARG A 170 3.22 52.62 -8.28
CA ARG A 170 3.72 54.01 -8.42
C ARG A 170 4.28 54.29 -9.81
N GLN A 171 5.05 53.35 -10.36
CA GLN A 171 5.61 53.47 -11.71
C GLN A 171 4.53 53.48 -12.78
N GLU A 172 3.50 52.62 -12.67
CA GLU A 172 2.36 52.61 -13.58
C GLU A 172 1.61 53.95 -13.57
N VAL A 173 1.38 54.53 -12.39
CA VAL A 173 0.74 55.86 -12.27
C VAL A 173 1.60 56.95 -12.92
N ILE A 174 2.92 56.96 -12.67
CA ILE A 174 3.83 57.94 -13.28
C ILE A 174 3.86 57.78 -14.81
N ALA A 175 3.89 56.55 -15.31
CA ALA A 175 3.84 56.28 -16.74
C ALA A 175 2.54 56.80 -17.38
N ALA A 176 1.39 56.55 -16.74
CA ALA A 176 0.10 57.05 -17.19
C ALA A 176 0.02 58.59 -17.16
N MET A 177 0.60 59.24 -16.14
CA MET A 177 0.67 60.71 -16.06
C MET A 177 1.55 61.28 -17.18
N ASN A 178 2.71 60.68 -17.44
CA ASN A 178 3.60 61.10 -18.52
C ASN A 178 2.96 60.92 -19.91
N GLU A 179 2.21 59.82 -20.11
CA GLU A 179 1.46 59.59 -21.35
C GLU A 179 0.36 60.64 -21.55
N LEU A 180 -0.37 60.99 -20.49
CA LEU A 180 -1.40 62.02 -20.51
C LEU A 180 -0.81 63.41 -20.80
N GLU A 181 0.33 63.75 -20.19
CA GLU A 181 1.06 64.99 -20.47
C GLU A 181 1.57 65.04 -21.92
N ALA A 182 2.09 63.93 -22.45
CA ALA A 182 2.54 63.85 -23.84
C ALA A 182 1.37 64.00 -24.83
N ALA A 183 0.23 63.35 -24.56
CA ALA A 183 -0.98 63.49 -25.35
C ALA A 183 -1.52 64.94 -25.31
N ARG A 184 -1.47 65.57 -24.14
CA ARG A 184 -1.89 66.97 -23.95
C ARG A 184 -0.96 67.97 -24.64
N LYS A 185 0.36 67.73 -24.61
CA LYS A 185 1.36 68.52 -25.34
C LYS A 185 1.16 68.41 -26.85
N LYS A 186 0.86 67.21 -27.35
CA LYS A 186 0.50 66.97 -28.75
C LYS A 186 -0.80 67.69 -29.15
N ALA A 187 -1.74 67.83 -28.23
CA ALA A 187 -3.00 68.54 -28.43
C ALA A 187 -2.90 70.07 -28.27
N GLY A 188 -1.74 70.62 -27.87
CA GLY A 188 -1.49 72.06 -27.81
C GLY A 188 -2.18 72.81 -26.66
N LEU A 189 -2.59 72.14 -25.59
CA LEU A 189 -3.21 72.80 -24.43
C LEU A 189 -2.15 73.35 -23.45
N PRO A 190 -2.39 74.50 -22.80
CA PRO A 190 -1.46 75.08 -21.83
C PRO A 190 -1.32 74.22 -20.55
N PRO A 191 -0.15 74.30 -19.87
CA PRO A 191 0.06 73.67 -18.57
C PRO A 191 -0.83 74.33 -17.51
N LYS A 192 -1.23 73.56 -16.50
CA LYS A 192 -2.08 74.05 -15.40
C LYS A 192 -1.21 74.36 -14.19
#